data_AF-A0A8E6BA56-F1
#
_entry.id   AF-A0A8E6BA56-F1
#
_cell.length_a   1.000
_cell.length_b   1.000
_cell.length_c   1.000
_cell.angle_alpha   90.00
_cell.angle_beta   90.00
_cell.angle_gamma   90.00
#
_symmetry.space_group_name_H-M   'P 1'
#
loop_
_entity.id
_entity.type
_entity.pdbx_description
1 polymer ?
#
loop_
_entity_poly.entity_id
_entity_poly.type
_entity_poly.pdbx_seq_one_letter_code
_entity_poly.pdbx_strand_id
1 'polypeptide(L)'
;MKVIYSAIALASLSVLPLACNESQKGGVVNSNREGTGTRETFTIKAPSGTTSIKQGDKQTVKISLDRASNFKQSVKLEATAPKGIKVEPSSITIQASDGAETSVAIEVDRDAALGEQIVKITGTPASGAATSVDVKIKVEENKK
;
A
#
# COMPACT_ATOMS: atom_id res chain seq x y z
N MET A 1 18.53 -54.60 -0.60
CA MET A 1 17.90 -53.81 0.49
C MET A 1 17.36 -52.53 -0.14
N LYS A 2 16.15 -52.59 -0.68
CA LYS A 2 14.93 -51.91 -0.21
C LYS A 2 15.05 -50.38 -0.24
N VAL A 3 14.80 -49.86 -1.45
CA VAL A 3 14.51 -48.45 -1.77
C VAL A 3 13.34 -47.94 -0.93
N ILE A 4 13.44 -46.70 -0.45
CA ILE A 4 12.32 -46.01 0.21
C ILE A 4 12.15 -44.65 -0.49
N TYR A 5 11.17 -44.60 -1.38
CA TYR A 5 10.60 -43.38 -1.92
C TYR A 5 9.75 -42.73 -0.82
N SER A 6 10.07 -41.50 -0.41
CA SER A 6 9.14 -40.66 0.34
C SER A 6 8.61 -39.57 -0.57
N ALA A 7 7.44 -39.84 -1.14
CA ALA A 7 6.55 -38.83 -1.70
C ALA A 7 5.92 -38.04 -0.53
N ILE A 8 6.18 -36.73 -0.47
CA ILE A 8 5.37 -35.80 0.30
C ILE A 8 4.72 -34.86 -0.71
N ALA A 9 3.50 -35.23 -1.10
CA ALA A 9 2.55 -34.32 -1.71
C ALA A 9 1.90 -33.51 -0.60
N LEU A 10 2.08 -32.19 -0.56
CA LEU A 10 1.20 -31.31 0.20
C LEU A 10 1.07 -29.91 -0.43
N ALA A 11 -0.18 -29.62 -0.81
CA ALA A 11 -0.84 -28.32 -0.89
C ALA A 11 -0.38 -27.33 -1.97
N SER A 12 -1.03 -27.44 -3.12
CA SER A 12 -1.34 -26.31 -4.01
C SER A 12 -2.15 -25.24 -3.25
N LEU A 13 -1.54 -24.09 -2.97
CA LEU A 13 -2.23 -22.87 -2.56
C LEU A 13 -2.09 -21.82 -3.67
N SER A 14 -2.79 -22.03 -4.78
CA SER A 14 -2.98 -21.02 -5.81
C SER A 14 -4.17 -20.15 -5.44
N VAL A 15 -3.92 -18.97 -4.86
CA VAL A 15 -4.88 -17.86 -4.85
C VAL A 15 -4.13 -16.59 -5.26
N LEU A 16 -4.24 -16.24 -6.55
CA LEU A 16 -3.93 -14.93 -7.10
C LEU A 16 -5.08 -14.57 -8.06
N PRO A 17 -5.41 -13.29 -8.28
CA PRO A 17 -5.44 -12.18 -7.34
C PRO A 17 -6.81 -11.47 -7.44
N LEU A 18 -7.53 -11.29 -6.33
CA LEU A 18 -8.55 -10.25 -6.32
C LEU A 18 -7.78 -8.93 -6.24
N ALA A 19 -7.86 -8.13 -7.30
CA ALA A 19 -7.24 -6.82 -7.46
C ALA A 19 -7.84 -5.77 -6.50
N CYS A 20 -7.89 -6.09 -5.21
CA CYS A 20 -7.93 -5.11 -4.15
C CYS A 20 -6.50 -4.57 -4.05
N ASN A 21 -6.32 -3.30 -4.41
CA ASN A 21 -5.04 -2.60 -4.30
C ASN A 21 -4.80 -2.24 -2.83
N GLU A 22 -4.60 -3.30 -2.05
CA GLU A 22 -4.44 -3.29 -0.61
C GLU A 22 -3.06 -3.81 -0.27
N SER A 23 -2.39 -3.13 0.65
CA SER A 23 -1.09 -3.57 1.14
C SER A 23 -1.20 -4.90 1.89
N GLN A 24 -0.07 -5.59 2.04
CA GLN A 24 0.04 -6.68 3.01
C GLN A 24 -0.20 -6.15 4.45
N LYS A 25 -0.43 -7.05 5.40
CA LYS A 25 -0.58 -6.67 6.81
C LYS A 25 0.75 -6.20 7.38
N GLY A 26 0.82 -4.93 7.79
CA GLY A 26 1.89 -4.37 8.61
C GLY A 26 1.57 -4.48 10.10
N GLY A 27 2.52 -4.09 10.95
CA GLY A 27 2.40 -4.06 12.41
C GLY A 27 3.02 -5.27 13.10
N VAL A 28 2.66 -5.46 14.37
CA VAL A 28 3.13 -6.59 15.18
C VAL A 28 2.13 -7.74 15.04
N VAL A 29 2.60 -8.85 14.49
CA VAL A 29 1.86 -10.12 14.52
C VAL A 29 2.34 -10.92 15.72
N ASN A 30 1.65 -10.80 16.85
CA ASN A 30 1.86 -11.71 17.96
C ASN A 30 1.17 -13.04 17.62
N SER A 31 1.89 -13.89 16.88
CA SER A 31 1.41 -15.20 16.44
C SER A 31 1.47 -16.18 17.60
N ASN A 32 0.44 -16.19 18.43
CA ASN A 32 0.09 -17.38 19.18
C ASN A 32 -1.35 -17.78 18.85
N ARG A 33 -1.45 -18.82 18.02
CA ARG A 33 -2.66 -19.60 17.70
C ARG A 33 -3.71 -18.96 16.78
N GLU A 34 -4.01 -19.74 15.76
CA GLU A 34 -5.27 -19.77 15.03
C GLU A 34 -6.45 -19.50 15.98
N GLY A 35 -7.15 -18.38 15.77
CA GLY A 35 -8.35 -17.99 16.51
C GLY A 35 -8.10 -17.12 17.75
N THR A 36 -8.51 -15.86 17.67
CA THR A 36 -8.71 -14.91 18.81
C THR A 36 -7.51 -14.18 19.43
N GLY A 37 -6.32 -14.22 18.83
CA GLY A 37 -5.24 -13.29 19.22
C GLY A 37 -5.56 -11.82 18.87
N THR A 38 -5.28 -10.88 19.78
CA THR A 38 -5.35 -9.43 19.51
C THR A 38 -4.36 -9.07 18.41
N ARG A 39 -4.84 -8.95 17.17
CA ARG A 39 -4.02 -8.55 16.03
C ARG A 39 -3.69 -7.06 16.16
N GLU A 40 -2.41 -6.74 16.35
CA GLU A 40 -1.89 -5.37 16.26
C GLU A 40 -1.40 -5.12 14.83
N THR A 41 -2.31 -5.27 13.87
CA THR A 41 -2.01 -5.16 12.45
C THR A 41 -2.77 -4.03 11.78
N PHE A 42 -2.24 -3.55 10.66
CA PHE A 42 -2.93 -2.60 9.79
C PHE A 42 -2.68 -2.93 8.31
N THR A 43 -3.57 -2.48 7.42
CA THR A 43 -3.36 -2.45 5.96
C THR A 43 -3.61 -1.04 5.42
N ILE A 44 -3.02 -0.73 4.28
CA ILE A 44 -3.18 0.52 3.55
C ILE A 44 -3.97 0.19 2.30
N LYS A 45 -5.10 0.87 2.11
CA LYS A 45 -5.94 0.78 0.92
C LYS A 45 -5.70 2.01 0.07
N ALA A 46 -5.32 1.77 -1.18
CA ALA A 46 -5.26 2.80 -2.21
C ALA A 46 -6.37 2.56 -3.24
N PRO A 47 -6.74 3.55 -4.07
CA PRO A 47 -7.59 3.29 -5.21
C PRO A 47 -6.98 2.19 -6.09
N SER A 48 -7.80 1.21 -6.45
CA SER A 48 -7.40 0.09 -7.30
C SER A 48 -7.42 0.41 -8.79
N GLY A 49 -7.94 1.57 -9.17
CA GLY A 49 -7.95 2.05 -10.55
C GLY A 49 -6.68 2.77 -10.94
N THR A 50 -6.33 2.69 -12.22
CA THR A 50 -5.32 3.55 -12.82
C THR A 50 -5.86 4.98 -12.87
N THR A 51 -5.15 5.88 -12.20
CA THR A 51 -5.57 7.28 -12.06
C THR A 51 -4.94 8.09 -13.20
N SER A 52 -5.75 8.56 -14.16
CA SER A 52 -5.24 9.29 -15.34
C SER A 52 -5.08 10.77 -15.03
N ILE A 53 -3.85 11.28 -15.11
CA ILE A 53 -3.49 12.66 -14.78
C ILE A 53 -2.68 13.24 -15.94
N LYS A 54 -3.05 14.43 -16.39
CA LYS A 54 -2.32 15.13 -17.45
C LYS A 54 -1.05 15.79 -16.90
N GLN A 55 -0.04 15.93 -17.73
CA GLN A 55 1.13 16.74 -17.43
C GLN A 55 0.76 18.19 -17.04
N GLY A 56 1.32 18.69 -15.95
CA GLY A 56 1.02 19.99 -15.38
C GLY A 56 -0.28 20.08 -14.59
N ASP A 57 -0.99 18.96 -14.39
CA ASP A 57 -2.20 18.87 -13.56
C ASP A 57 -1.92 18.20 -12.20
N LYS A 58 -2.86 18.41 -11.28
CA LYS A 58 -2.82 17.88 -9.91
C LYS A 58 -4.11 17.13 -9.61
N GLN A 59 -3.98 15.96 -8.99
CA GLN A 59 -5.13 15.14 -8.60
C GLN A 59 -4.99 14.63 -7.17
N THR A 60 -6.09 14.69 -6.41
CA THR A 60 -6.13 14.21 -5.03
C THR A 60 -6.55 12.76 -4.99
N VAL A 61 -5.73 11.92 -4.36
CA VAL A 61 -5.97 10.51 -4.10
C VAL A 61 -6.25 10.30 -2.62
N LYS A 62 -7.33 9.60 -2.32
CA LYS A 62 -7.65 9.17 -0.96
C LYS A 62 -6.94 7.87 -0.64
N ILE A 63 -6.30 7.81 0.52
CA ILE A 63 -5.64 6.63 1.07
C ILE A 63 -6.34 6.31 2.40
N SER A 64 -6.79 5.07 2.54
CA SER A 64 -7.42 4.60 3.77
C SER A 64 -6.48 3.64 4.50
N LEU A 65 -6.47 3.69 5.81
CA LEU A 65 -5.66 2.88 6.70
C LEU A 65 -6.60 1.99 7.52
N ASP A 66 -6.69 0.71 7.15
CA ASP A 66 -7.52 -0.26 7.87
C ASP A 66 -6.72 -0.78 9.06
N ARG A 67 -7.16 -0.44 10.27
CA ARG A 67 -6.48 -0.80 11.51
C ARG A 67 -7.32 -1.81 12.28
N ALA A 68 -6.67 -2.85 12.80
CA ALA A 68 -7.33 -3.72 13.75
C ALA A 68 -7.65 -2.96 15.05
N SER A 69 -8.71 -3.34 15.76
CA SER A 69 -9.20 -2.63 16.97
C SER A 69 -8.17 -2.53 18.10
N ASN A 70 -7.16 -3.40 18.11
CA ASN A 70 -6.08 -3.40 19.11
C ASN A 70 -4.83 -2.63 18.65
N PHE A 71 -4.78 -2.19 17.39
CA PHE A 71 -3.65 -1.45 16.84
C PHE A 71 -3.71 0.01 17.26
N LYS A 72 -3.01 0.36 18.34
CA LYS A 72 -2.96 1.72 18.94
C LYS A 72 -1.65 2.45 18.68
N GLN A 73 -1.00 2.17 17.56
CA GLN A 73 0.30 2.74 17.20
C GLN A 73 0.14 3.79 16.10
N SER A 74 0.97 4.83 16.11
CA SER A 74 1.07 5.75 14.98
C SER A 74 1.66 5.05 13.75
N VAL A 75 1.24 5.48 12.56
CA VAL A 75 1.76 4.99 11.28
C VAL A 75 2.26 6.17 10.47
N LYS A 76 3.54 6.15 10.12
CA LYS A 76 4.15 7.10 9.21
C LYS A 76 3.99 6.59 7.78
N LEU A 77 3.17 7.27 6.99
CA LEU A 77 3.02 7.06 5.56
C LEU A 77 4.06 7.90 4.82
N GLU A 78 4.78 7.28 3.90
CA GLU A 78 5.78 7.92 3.04
C GLU A 78 5.50 7.56 1.58
N ALA A 79 5.35 8.58 0.74
CA ALA A 79 5.07 8.44 -0.68
C ALA A 79 6.38 8.60 -1.47
N THR A 80 6.70 7.59 -2.27
CA THR A 80 7.82 7.62 -3.22
C THR A 80 7.27 7.59 -4.63
N ALA A 81 7.55 8.63 -5.40
CA ALA A 81 7.13 8.77 -6.78
C ALA A 81 8.36 8.87 -7.72
N PRO A 82 8.22 8.46 -8.99
CA PRO A 82 9.27 8.60 -9.98
C PRO A 82 9.45 10.07 -10.38
N LYS A 83 10.56 10.37 -11.09
CA LYS A 83 10.91 11.72 -11.50
C LYS A 83 9.79 12.35 -12.35
N GLY A 84 9.46 13.61 -12.04
CA GLY A 84 8.38 14.34 -12.70
C GLY A 84 7.01 14.15 -12.05
N ILE A 85 6.89 13.33 -11.00
CA ILE A 85 5.66 13.23 -10.21
C ILE A 85 5.98 13.65 -8.78
N LYS A 86 5.22 14.62 -8.25
CA LYS A 86 5.33 15.10 -6.88
C LYS A 86 4.11 14.62 -6.10
N VAL A 87 4.33 14.18 -4.87
CA VAL A 87 3.26 13.79 -3.95
C VAL A 87 3.32 14.72 -2.75
N GLU A 88 2.20 15.38 -2.47
CA GLU A 88 2.07 16.35 -1.40
C GLU A 88 0.88 16.03 -0.50
N PRO A 89 1.10 15.88 0.82
CA PRO A 89 2.40 15.78 1.48
C PRO A 89 3.12 14.46 1.12
N SER A 90 4.47 14.51 1.02
CA SER A 90 5.29 13.33 0.73
C SER A 90 5.42 12.38 1.92
N SER A 91 5.19 12.88 3.15
CA SER A 91 5.10 12.07 4.36
C SER A 91 4.00 12.57 5.29
N ILE A 92 3.20 11.66 5.83
CA ILE A 92 2.13 11.94 6.80
C ILE A 92 2.29 10.99 7.98
N THR A 93 2.12 11.48 9.21
CA THR A 93 2.02 10.60 10.38
C THR A 93 0.58 10.55 10.86
N ILE A 94 -0.05 9.39 10.72
CA ILE A 94 -1.41 9.13 11.22
C ILE A 94 -1.31 8.62 12.66
N GLN A 95 -1.70 9.46 13.61
CA GLN A 95 -1.73 9.09 15.03
C GLN A 95 -2.74 7.97 15.29
N ALA A 96 -2.61 7.25 16.40
CA ALA A 96 -3.56 6.20 16.77
C ALA A 96 -4.98 6.74 16.99
N SER A 97 -5.08 7.99 17.44
CA SER A 97 -6.33 8.73 17.68
C SER A 97 -6.93 9.36 16.41
N ASP A 98 -6.15 9.43 15.33
CA ASP A 98 -6.54 10.07 14.09
C ASP A 98 -7.46 9.20 13.25
N GLY A 99 -8.14 9.84 12.30
CA GLY A 99 -8.97 9.14 11.32
C GLY A 99 -8.18 8.09 10.53
N ALA A 100 -8.88 7.03 10.13
CA ALA A 100 -8.37 5.96 9.28
C ALA A 100 -8.26 6.37 7.80
N GLU A 101 -8.38 7.65 7.45
CA GLU A 101 -8.43 8.13 6.09
C GLU A 101 -7.58 9.39 5.94
N THR A 102 -6.83 9.47 4.84
CA THR A 102 -6.03 10.64 4.50
C THR A 102 -6.08 10.89 3.00
N SER A 103 -5.73 12.11 2.58
CA SER A 103 -5.71 12.49 1.18
C SER A 103 -4.33 13.00 0.81
N VAL A 104 -3.78 12.48 -0.29
CA VAL A 104 -2.51 12.93 -0.86
C VAL A 104 -2.77 13.51 -2.23
N ALA A 105 -2.14 14.62 -2.55
CA ALA A 105 -2.23 15.22 -3.86
C ALA A 105 -1.03 14.79 -4.71
N ILE A 106 -1.32 14.26 -5.89
CA ILE A 106 -0.34 13.84 -6.88
C ILE A 106 -0.31 14.92 -7.96
N GLU A 107 0.79 15.64 -8.05
CA GLU A 107 1.06 16.63 -9.09
C GLU A 107 1.98 16.00 -10.13
N VAL A 108 1.57 16.05 -11.38
CA VAL A 108 2.39 15.58 -12.51
C VAL A 108 3.02 16.79 -13.14
N ASP A 109 4.35 16.84 -13.13
CA ASP A 109 5.11 17.92 -13.74
C ASP A 109 4.96 17.91 -15.27
N ARG A 110 5.24 19.03 -15.93
CA ARG A 110 5.08 19.10 -17.40
C ARG A 110 6.09 18.24 -18.15
N ASP A 111 7.22 17.98 -17.52
CA ASP A 111 8.30 17.14 -18.03
C ASP A 111 8.22 15.68 -17.54
N ALA A 112 7.11 15.29 -16.90
CA ALA A 112 6.92 13.92 -16.43
C ALA A 112 6.87 12.93 -17.59
N ALA A 113 7.46 11.74 -17.44
CA ALA A 113 7.38 10.73 -18.49
C ALA A 113 5.93 10.27 -18.68
N LEU A 114 5.49 10.26 -19.94
CA LEU A 114 4.16 9.79 -20.34
C LEU A 114 4.03 8.28 -20.14
N GLY A 115 2.81 7.82 -19.87
CA GLY A 115 2.49 6.41 -19.70
C GLY A 115 2.22 6.00 -18.25
N GLU A 116 2.28 4.70 -17.98
CA GLU A 116 1.99 4.15 -16.65
C GLU A 116 3.16 4.36 -15.69
N GLN A 117 2.85 4.94 -14.54
CA GLN A 117 3.79 5.25 -13.48
C GLN A 117 3.23 4.72 -12.17
N ILE A 118 4.13 4.32 -11.27
CA ILE A 118 3.75 3.72 -9.99
C ILE A 118 4.25 4.61 -8.87
N VAL A 119 3.33 5.12 -8.06
CA VAL A 119 3.62 5.83 -6.82
C VAL A 119 3.51 4.83 -5.68
N LYS A 120 4.63 4.55 -5.01
CA LYS A 120 4.67 3.61 -3.89
C LYS A 120 4.40 4.34 -2.58
N ILE A 121 3.38 3.93 -1.85
CA ILE A 121 3.07 4.44 -0.51
C ILE A 121 3.51 3.40 0.51
N THR A 122 4.39 3.77 1.43
CA THR A 122 4.90 2.88 2.48
C THR A 122 4.43 3.39 3.84
N GLY A 123 3.72 2.54 4.59
CA GLY A 123 3.34 2.81 5.97
C GLY A 123 4.25 2.05 6.94
N THR A 124 4.93 2.81 7.79
CA THR A 124 5.79 2.31 8.84
C THR A 124 5.14 2.58 10.20
N PRO A 125 4.76 1.53 10.96
CA PRO A 125 4.22 1.71 12.31
C PRO A 125 5.33 2.09 13.29
N ALA A 126 4.96 2.60 14.46
CA ALA A 126 5.90 2.84 15.55
C ALA A 126 6.65 1.57 16.00
N SER A 127 6.03 0.39 15.89
CA SER A 127 6.67 -0.91 16.13
C SER A 127 6.03 -2.00 15.26
N GLY A 128 6.82 -3.00 14.88
CA GLY A 128 6.41 -4.07 13.96
C GLY A 128 6.80 -3.84 12.50
N ALA A 129 6.20 -4.61 11.60
CA ALA A 129 6.55 -4.60 10.18
C ALA A 129 5.92 -3.42 9.42
N ALA A 130 6.68 -2.78 8.54
CA ALA A 130 6.14 -1.82 7.58
C ALA A 130 5.38 -2.54 6.45
N THR A 131 4.50 -1.82 5.77
CA THR A 131 3.77 -2.33 4.60
C THR A 131 3.69 -1.27 3.51
N SER A 132 3.52 -1.68 2.26
CA SER A 132 3.44 -0.77 1.12
C SER A 132 2.28 -1.11 0.19
N VAL A 133 1.75 -0.08 -0.47
CA VAL A 133 0.75 -0.20 -1.55
C VAL A 133 1.20 0.61 -2.75
N ASP A 134 0.91 0.10 -3.94
CA ASP A 134 1.32 0.70 -5.21
C ASP A 134 0.14 1.44 -5.85
N VAL A 135 0.24 2.75 -6.03
CA VAL A 135 -0.76 3.56 -6.72
C VAL A 135 -0.37 3.71 -8.18
N LYS A 136 -1.16 3.10 -9.07
CA LYS A 136 -0.94 3.22 -10.51
C LYS A 136 -1.54 4.53 -11.01
N ILE A 137 -0.71 5.35 -11.64
CA ILE A 137 -1.14 6.56 -12.32
C ILE A 137 -0.75 6.48 -13.79
N LYS A 138 -1.61 7.00 -14.66
CA LYS A 138 -1.32 7.13 -16.09
C LYS A 138 -1.09 8.59 -16.39
N VAL A 139 0.14 8.91 -16.78
CA VAL A 139 0.51 10.26 -17.20
C VAL A 139 0.12 10.43 -18.66
N GLU A 140 -0.75 11.40 -18.91
CA GLU A 140 -1.21 11.75 -20.26
C GLU A 140 -0.63 13.09 -20.68
N GLU A 141 -0.35 13.21 -21.98
CA GLU A 141 0.13 14.46 -22.57
C GLU A 141 -0.94 15.54 -22.43
N ASN A 142 -0.54 16.72 -21.95
CA ASN A 142 -1.42 17.87 -21.92
C ASN A 142 -1.35 18.60 -23.26
N LYS A 143 -2.20 18.21 -24.20
CA LYS A 143 -2.37 18.93 -25.48
C LYS A 143 -3.07 20.25 -25.20
N LYS A 144 -2.29 21.28 -24.90
CA LYS A 144 -2.77 22.66 -24.78
C LYS A 144 -2.46 23.44 -26.04
#